data_AF-A0AAV3NYL2-F1
#
_entry.id   AF-A0AAV3NYL2-F1
#
_cell.length_a   1.000
_cell.length_b   1.000
_cell.length_c   1.000
_cell.angle_alpha   90.00
_cell.angle_beta   90.00
_cell.angle_gamma   90.00
#
_symmetry.space_group_name_H-M   'P 1'
#
loop_
_entity.id
_entity.type
_entity.pdbx_description
1 polymer ?
#
loop_
_entity_poly.entity_id
_entity_poly.type
_entity_poly.pdbx_seq_one_letter_code
_entity_poly.pdbx_strand_id
1 'polypeptide(L)'
;MAISWEGEESITRVIDFTFADLSRPAYDVEYMMDRALITPLNEDVNKLNEKIMQYFPGEEVTYYSFDSVLDDMHNLYQQEFLNSLAPSNFPPHKLTLKKGAPIMLLRNIDPKSGLCNGTRLLC
;
A
#
# COMPACT_ATOMS: atom_id res chain seq x y z
N MET A 1 -3.98 -20.83 11.36
CA MET A 1 -3.12 -20.69 12.55
C MET A 1 -3.60 -19.48 13.33
N ALA A 2 -3.64 -19.54 14.65
CA ALA A 2 -3.96 -18.38 15.51
C ALA A 2 -2.67 -17.90 16.19
N ILE A 3 -2.39 -16.59 16.13
CA ILE A 3 -1.27 -15.95 16.82
C ILE A 3 -1.87 -15.10 17.94
N SER A 4 -1.45 -15.34 19.18
CA SER A 4 -1.84 -14.50 20.31
C SER A 4 -1.27 -13.10 20.17
N TRP A 5 -2.08 -12.09 20.50
CA TRP A 5 -1.62 -10.70 20.51
C TRP A 5 -0.76 -10.43 21.75
N GLU A 6 0.50 -10.08 21.50
CA GLU A 6 1.54 -9.78 22.49
C GLU A 6 2.11 -8.36 22.29
N GLY A 7 1.50 -7.56 21.41
CA GLY A 7 1.95 -6.22 21.03
C GLY A 7 2.43 -6.14 19.57
N GLU A 8 3.21 -5.11 19.23
CA GLU A 8 3.70 -4.90 17.86
C GLU A 8 4.56 -6.06 17.33
N GLU A 9 5.20 -6.85 18.20
CA GLU A 9 5.93 -8.04 17.77
C GLU A 9 5.02 -9.09 17.12
N SER A 10 3.73 -9.13 17.48
CA SER A 10 2.76 -10.00 16.83
C SER A 10 2.57 -9.65 15.35
N ILE A 11 2.73 -8.38 14.96
CA ILE A 11 2.66 -7.94 13.55
C ILE A 11 3.80 -8.59 12.76
N THR A 12 5.03 -8.48 13.27
CA THR A 12 6.20 -9.11 12.66
C THR A 12 6.00 -10.62 12.53
N ARG A 13 5.51 -11.29 13.57
CA ARG A 13 5.25 -12.75 13.55
C ARG A 13 4.22 -13.14 12.49
N VAL A 14 3.16 -12.35 12.29
CA VAL A 14 2.15 -12.59 11.25
C VAL A 14 2.75 -12.41 9.86
N ILE A 15 3.57 -11.38 9.66
CA ILE A 15 4.27 -11.11 8.40
C ILE A 15 5.23 -12.26 8.08
N ASP A 16 6.09 -12.64 9.02
CA ASP A 16 7.07 -13.72 8.84
C ASP A 16 6.36 -15.06 8.60
N PHE A 17 5.25 -15.33 9.26
CA PHE A 17 4.46 -16.53 8.98
C PHE A 17 3.87 -16.52 7.58
N THR A 18 3.37 -15.37 7.13
CA THR A 18 2.63 -15.25 5.87
C THR A 18 3.54 -15.13 4.67
N PHE A 19 4.72 -14.52 4.81
CA PHE A 19 5.62 -14.23 3.69
C PHE A 19 7.01 -14.83 3.87
N ALA A 20 7.29 -15.51 4.98
CA ALA A 20 8.61 -16.07 5.30
C ALA A 20 9.70 -15.01 5.13
N ASP A 21 10.77 -15.35 4.39
CA ASP A 21 11.81 -14.40 4.00
C ASP A 21 11.47 -13.79 2.65
N LEU A 22 11.02 -12.53 2.64
CA LEU A 22 10.71 -11.76 1.43
C LEU A 22 11.92 -11.40 0.58
N SER A 23 13.15 -11.55 1.08
CA SER A 23 14.37 -11.17 0.33
C SER A 23 14.61 -12.02 -0.92
N ARG A 24 14.14 -13.27 -0.93
CA ARG A 24 14.31 -14.23 -2.04
C ARG A 24 13.15 -14.25 -3.05
N PRO A 25 11.88 -14.31 -2.63
CA PRO A 25 10.73 -14.38 -3.52
C PRO A 25 10.12 -13.01 -3.86
N ALA A 26 10.74 -11.88 -3.51
CA ALA A 26 10.22 -10.54 -3.81
C ALA A 26 9.83 -10.32 -5.27
N TYR A 27 10.44 -11.05 -6.20
CA TYR A 27 10.19 -10.95 -7.64
C TYR A 27 9.43 -12.17 -8.21
N ASP A 28 9.04 -13.11 -7.35
CA ASP A 28 8.27 -14.29 -7.74
C ASP A 28 6.77 -13.97 -7.71
N VAL A 29 6.19 -13.92 -8.92
CA VAL A 29 4.79 -13.55 -9.12
C VAL A 29 3.85 -14.57 -8.48
N GLU A 30 4.11 -15.86 -8.68
CA GLU A 30 3.26 -16.94 -8.18
C GLU A 30 3.26 -16.95 -6.65
N TYR A 31 4.44 -16.76 -6.05
CA TYR A 31 4.58 -16.65 -4.59
C TYR A 31 3.74 -15.52 -3.99
N MET A 32 3.72 -14.35 -4.65
CA MET A 32 3.00 -13.16 -4.17
C MET A 32 1.50 -13.24 -4.40
N MET A 33 1.06 -13.95 -5.44
CA MET A 33 -0.36 -14.07 -5.78
C MET A 33 -1.14 -14.84 -4.71
N ASP A 34 -0.56 -15.92 -4.18
CA ASP A 34 -1.24 -16.85 -3.26
C ASP A 34 -1.25 -16.39 -1.79
N ARG A 35 -0.69 -15.21 -1.50
CA ARG A 35 -0.54 -14.69 -0.13
C ARG A 35 -1.25 -13.35 0.02
N ALA A 36 -1.96 -13.20 1.13
CA ALA A 36 -2.63 -11.98 1.52
C ALA A 36 -2.76 -11.90 3.05
N LEU A 37 -2.65 -10.68 3.57
CA LEU A 37 -3.06 -10.33 4.93
C LEU A 37 -4.30 -9.48 4.85
N ILE A 38 -5.30 -9.83 5.64
CA ILE A 38 -6.60 -9.14 5.66
C ILE A 38 -6.90 -8.78 7.11
N THR A 39 -7.23 -7.52 7.36
CA THR A 39 -7.66 -7.03 8.67
C THR A 39 -9.02 -6.34 8.56
N PRO A 40 -9.79 -6.24 9.66
CA PRO A 40 -11.09 -5.59 9.65
C PRO A 40 -11.02 -4.06 9.46
N LEU A 41 -9.91 -3.42 9.84
CA LEU A 41 -9.76 -1.96 9.87
C LEU A 41 -8.67 -1.50 8.89
N ASN A 42 -8.98 -0.44 8.13
CA ASN A 42 -8.03 0.18 7.20
C ASN A 42 -6.80 0.77 7.92
N GLU A 43 -6.95 1.24 9.16
CA GLU A 43 -5.81 1.71 9.95
C GLU A 43 -4.78 0.60 10.19
N ASP A 44 -5.25 -0.62 10.48
CA ASP A 44 -4.39 -1.78 10.66
C ASP A 44 -3.76 -2.22 9.33
N VAL A 45 -4.51 -2.12 8.22
CA VAL A 45 -3.97 -2.35 6.87
C VAL A 45 -2.82 -1.39 6.59
N ASN A 46 -2.94 -0.11 6.93
CA ASN A 46 -1.89 0.88 6.71
C ASN A 46 -0.63 0.54 7.51
N LYS A 47 -0.77 0.24 8.82
CA LYS A 47 0.35 -0.19 9.66
C LYS A 47 1.05 -1.43 9.12
N LEU A 48 0.28 -2.42 8.65
CA LEU A 48 0.81 -3.63 8.05
C LEU A 48 1.55 -3.35 6.74
N ASN A 49 0.96 -2.57 5.84
CA ASN A 49 1.56 -2.24 4.56
C ASN A 49 2.87 -1.47 4.73
N GLU A 50 2.92 -0.50 5.64
CA GLU A 50 4.14 0.24 6.00
C GLU A 50 5.22 -0.70 6.54
N LYS A 51 4.84 -1.64 7.43
CA LYS A 51 5.78 -2.59 8.02
C LYS A 51 6.32 -3.56 6.97
N ILE A 52 5.45 -4.16 6.15
CA ILE A 52 5.84 -5.14 5.12
C ILE A 52 6.71 -4.49 4.04
N MET A 53 6.48 -3.22 3.69
CA MET A 53 7.32 -2.51 2.73
C MET A 53 8.80 -2.49 3.15
N GLN A 54 9.09 -2.50 4.46
CA GLN A 54 10.48 -2.56 4.98
C GLN A 54 11.18 -3.89 4.65
N TYR A 55 10.42 -4.98 4.45
CA TYR A 55 10.95 -6.31 4.16
C TYR A 55 11.25 -6.52 2.67
N PHE A 56 10.63 -5.74 1.78
CA PHE A 56 10.95 -5.83 0.36
C PHE A 56 12.38 -5.33 0.11
N PRO A 57 13.20 -6.09 -0.65
CA PRO A 57 14.53 -5.66 -1.03
C PRO A 57 14.46 -4.53 -2.06
N GLY A 58 15.55 -3.77 -2.17
CA GLY A 58 15.68 -2.69 -3.13
C GLY A 58 15.39 -1.30 -2.57
N GLU A 59 15.57 -0.31 -3.42
CA GLU A 59 15.44 1.10 -3.07
C GLU A 59 13.98 1.54 -3.01
N GLU A 60 13.68 2.41 -2.05
CA GLU A 60 12.37 3.04 -1.93
C GLU A 60 12.25 4.20 -2.91
N VAL A 61 11.17 4.21 -3.68
CA VAL A 61 10.78 5.35 -4.51
C VAL A 61 9.52 5.95 -3.91
N THR A 62 9.57 7.24 -3.60
CA THR A 62 8.42 7.97 -3.06
C THR A 62 7.86 8.92 -4.10
N TYR A 63 6.56 8.80 -4.34
CA TYR A 63 5.76 9.68 -5.19
C TYR A 63 4.92 10.59 -4.30
N TYR A 64 4.91 11.88 -4.60
CA TYR A 64 4.08 12.87 -3.92
C TYR A 64 2.93 13.29 -4.83
N SER A 65 1.72 13.41 -4.27
CA SER A 65 0.59 14.00 -4.99
C SER A 65 0.83 15.49 -5.20
N PHE A 66 0.17 16.03 -6.22
CA PHE A 66 0.15 17.46 -6.51
C PHE A 66 -1.32 17.90 -6.55
N ASP A 67 -1.87 18.09 -5.34
CA ASP A 67 -3.28 18.39 -5.16
C ASP A 67 -3.53 19.90 -5.19
N SER A 68 -4.65 20.30 -5.79
CA SER A 68 -5.10 21.70 -5.86
C SER A 68 -6.62 21.75 -5.85
N VAL A 69 -7.16 22.88 -5.39
CA VAL A 69 -8.60 23.14 -5.39
C VAL A 69 -8.94 24.03 -6.57
N LEU A 70 -9.92 23.60 -7.37
CA LEU A 70 -10.44 24.40 -8.47
C LEU A 70 -11.13 25.65 -7.91
N ASP A 71 -10.93 26.79 -8.57
CA ASP A 71 -11.53 28.08 -8.21
C ASP A 71 -11.17 28.61 -6.80
N ASP A 72 -10.05 28.17 -6.21
CA ASP A 72 -9.52 28.73 -4.96
C ASP A 72 -8.86 30.10 -5.17
N MET A 73 -9.67 31.09 -5.56
CA MET A 73 -9.26 32.46 -5.89
C MET A 73 -8.56 33.19 -4.72
N HIS A 74 -8.78 32.73 -3.49
CA HIS A 74 -8.25 33.38 -2.29
C HIS A 74 -7.22 32.52 -1.54
N ASN A 75 -6.76 31.40 -2.12
CA ASN A 75 -5.85 30.44 -1.49
C ASN A 75 -6.33 30.05 -0.08
N LEU A 76 -7.63 29.77 0.06
CA LEU A 76 -8.26 29.41 1.33
C LEU A 76 -7.77 28.06 1.85
N TYR A 77 -7.28 27.20 0.96
CA TYR A 77 -6.79 25.87 1.30
C TYR A 77 -5.27 25.83 1.32
N GLN A 78 -4.70 25.65 2.52
CA GLN A 78 -3.28 25.43 2.68
C GLN A 78 -2.84 24.08 2.11
N GLN A 79 -1.63 24.02 1.57
CA GLN A 79 -1.10 22.78 0.99
C GLN A 79 -0.98 21.68 2.05
N GLU A 80 -0.63 22.03 3.28
CA GLU A 80 -0.53 21.10 4.42
C GLU A 80 -1.88 20.43 4.71
N PHE A 81 -2.97 21.20 4.57
CA PHE A 81 -4.32 20.65 4.70
C PHE A 81 -4.61 19.68 3.55
N LEU A 82 -4.34 20.06 2.29
CA LEU A 82 -4.55 19.20 1.14
C LEU A 82 -3.74 17.90 1.23
N ASN A 83 -2.48 17.99 1.63
CA ASN A 83 -1.59 16.84 1.80
C ASN A 83 -2.02 15.90 2.93
N SER A 84 -2.86 16.38 3.86
CA SER A 84 -3.43 15.56 4.94
C SER A 84 -4.70 14.80 4.54
N LEU A 85 -5.29 15.12 3.38
CA LEU A 85 -6.51 14.47 2.91
C LEU A 85 -6.20 13.04 2.47
N ALA A 86 -6.97 12.09 2.99
CA ALA A 86 -6.92 10.67 2.61
C ALA A 86 -8.33 10.13 2.31
N PRO A 87 -9.03 10.67 1.28
CA PRO A 87 -10.36 10.21 0.94
C PRO A 87 -10.33 8.78 0.39
N SER A 88 -11.40 8.02 0.61
CA SER A 88 -11.51 6.65 0.09
C SER A 88 -11.39 6.62 -1.44
N ASN A 89 -10.74 5.59 -1.96
CA ASN A 89 -10.45 5.38 -3.39
C ASN A 89 -9.46 6.37 -4.04
N PHE A 90 -8.79 7.21 -3.25
CA PHE A 90 -7.67 8.01 -3.72
C PHE A 90 -6.37 7.50 -3.09
N PRO A 91 -5.24 7.55 -3.81
CA PRO A 91 -3.94 7.29 -3.21
C PRO A 91 -3.61 8.38 -2.18
N PRO A 92 -2.81 8.07 -1.15
CA PRO A 92 -2.34 9.06 -0.19
C PRO A 92 -1.42 10.09 -0.86
N HIS A 93 -1.26 11.26 -0.23
CA HIS A 93 -0.32 12.28 -0.69
C HIS A 93 1.10 11.74 -0.86
N LYS A 94 1.56 10.88 0.06
CA LYS A 94 2.85 10.22 0.00
C LYS A 94 2.66 8.74 -0.29
N LEU A 95 3.10 8.29 -1.47
CA LEU A 95 3.09 6.89 -1.86
C LEU A 95 4.53 6.38 -2.02
N THR A 96 4.96 5.51 -1.10
CA THR A 96 6.29 4.88 -1.13
C THR A 96 6.19 3.45 -1.63
N LEU A 97 6.99 3.09 -2.63
CA LEU A 97 6.98 1.80 -3.30
C LEU A 97 8.40 1.22 -3.40
N LYS A 98 8.49 -0.10 -3.49
CA LYS A 98 9.72 -0.84 -3.83
C LYS A 98 9.45 -1.80 -4.97
N LYS A 99 10.49 -2.10 -5.75
CA LYS A 99 10.40 -3.09 -6.84
C LYS A 99 9.99 -4.46 -6.28
N GLY A 100 9.04 -5.12 -6.94
CA GLY A 100 8.47 -6.40 -6.51
C GLY A 100 7.35 -6.29 -5.48
N ALA A 101 7.08 -5.10 -4.92
CA ALA A 101 5.98 -4.93 -3.98
C ALA A 101 4.62 -5.08 -4.69
N PRO A 102 3.67 -5.85 -4.13
CA PRO A 102 2.30 -5.89 -4.61
C PRO A 102 1.61 -4.54 -4.45
N ILE A 103 0.92 -4.10 -5.49
CA ILE A 103 0.07 -2.89 -5.50
C ILE A 103 -1.33 -3.25 -5.98
N MET A 104 -2.29 -2.38 -5.69
CA MET A 104 -3.67 -2.52 -6.14
C MET A 104 -4.09 -1.27 -6.91
N LEU A 105 -4.73 -1.46 -8.05
CA LEU A 105 -5.35 -0.36 -8.79
C LEU A 105 -6.57 0.15 -8.03
N LEU A 106 -6.66 1.46 -7.84
CA LEU A 106 -7.81 2.12 -7.20
C LEU A 106 -8.84 2.66 -8.21
N ARG A 107 -8.53 2.61 -9.51
CA ARG A 107 -9.34 3.16 -10.60
C ARG A 107 -9.31 2.27 -11.83
N ASN A 108 -10.36 2.41 -12.63
CA ASN A 108 -10.44 1.75 -13.93
C ASN A 108 -9.53 2.49 -14.94
N ILE A 109 -8.56 1.77 -15.49
CA ILE A 109 -7.64 2.29 -16.52
C ILE A 109 -8.03 1.72 -17.88
N ASP A 110 -8.10 0.39 -17.97
CA ASP A 110 -8.54 -0.31 -19.17
C ASP A 110 -9.34 -1.56 -18.78
N PRO A 111 -10.67 -1.42 -18.63
CA PRO A 111 -11.53 -2.54 -18.26
C PRO A 111 -11.51 -3.69 -19.25
N LYS A 112 -11.26 -3.44 -20.54
CA LYS A 112 -11.23 -4.49 -21.57
C LYS A 112 -10.03 -5.42 -21.38
N SER A 113 -8.93 -4.87 -20.88
CA SER A 113 -7.72 -5.61 -20.55
C SER A 113 -7.67 -6.11 -19.09
N GLY A 114 -8.75 -5.92 -18.32
CA GLY A 114 -8.82 -6.33 -16.92
C GLY A 114 -8.10 -5.40 -15.93
N LEU A 115 -7.71 -4.19 -16.35
CA LEU A 115 -7.08 -3.17 -15.51
C LEU A 115 -8.15 -2.29 -14.86
N CYS A 116 -8.83 -2.87 -13.88
CA CYS A 116 -9.93 -2.28 -13.14
C CYS A 116 -9.52 -1.95 -11.69
N ASN A 117 -10.38 -1.23 -10.98
CA ASN A 117 -10.28 -1.11 -9.54
C ASN A 117 -10.25 -2.50 -8.87
N GLY A 118 -9.31 -2.73 -7.97
CA GLY A 118 -9.07 -4.01 -7.30
C GLY A 118 -8.03 -4.92 -7.98
N THR A 119 -7.61 -4.63 -9.22
CA THR A 119 -6.58 -5.43 -9.89
C THR A 119 -5.26 -5.33 -9.13
N ARG A 120 -4.68 -6.47 -8.76
CA ARG A 120 -3.36 -6.58 -8.11
C ARG A 120 -2.26 -6.64 -9.15
N LEU A 121 -1.20 -5.85 -8.98
CA LEU A 121 -0.01 -5.80 -9.83
C LEU A 121 1.25 -5.92 -8.96
N LEU A 122 2.40 -6.09 -9.59
CA LEU A 122 3.72 -6.05 -8.95
C LEU A 122 4.52 -4.88 -9.53
N CYS A 123 5.20 -4.13 -8.66
CA CYS A 123 6.06 -2.99 -9.03
C CYS A 123 7.35 -3.38 -9.75
#